data_AF-A0A946HKM9-F1
#
_entry.id   AF-A0A946HKM9-F1
#
_cell.length_a   1.000
_cell.length_b   1.000
_cell.length_c   1.000
_cell.angle_alpha   90.00
_cell.angle_beta   90.00
_cell.angle_gamma   90.00
#
_symmetry.space_group_name_H-M   'P 1'
#
loop_
_entity.id
_entity.type
_entity.pdbx_description
1 polymer ?
#
loop_
_entity_poly.entity_id
_entity_poly.type
_entity_poly.pdbx_seq_one_letter_code
_entity_poly.pdbx_strand_id
1 'polypeptide(L)'
;YAFRWKDWADFKSSKPSNDTDVRDQTVGLGDGVTKTWPLSKSYRSGLARYTRPIKKPVLGSVQVALGGDLLQEGLHFEVDFAHGRILFDHAPTEGTEITAGFEFDVPVRFDTDEIQTSVENFQAGTVPHVPVIEVRL
;
A
#
# COMPACT_ATOMS: atom_id res chain seq x y z
N TYR A 1 -12.88 14.43 -0.73
CA TYR A 1 -11.47 14.86 -0.66
C TYR A 1 -10.79 14.06 0.45
N ALA A 2 -9.59 13.51 0.20
CA ALA A 2 -8.80 12.75 1.17
C ALA A 2 -7.31 13.01 0.92
N PHE A 3 -6.47 12.93 1.95
CA PHE A 3 -5.02 13.06 1.87
C PHE A 3 -4.32 11.78 2.32
N ARG A 4 -3.05 11.62 1.94
CA ARG A 4 -2.22 10.46 2.30
C ARG A 4 -1.77 10.56 3.75
N TRP A 5 -1.95 9.50 4.52
CA TRP A 5 -1.50 9.39 5.90
C TRP A 5 -0.66 8.13 6.10
N LYS A 6 0.54 8.30 6.67
CA LYS A 6 1.39 7.18 7.06
C LYS A 6 0.96 6.66 8.43
N ASP A 7 0.22 5.55 8.42
CA ASP A 7 -0.11 4.83 9.65
C ASP A 7 1.08 3.98 10.09
N TRP A 8 1.88 4.47 11.05
CA TRP A 8 3.08 3.79 11.53
C TRP A 8 2.83 2.37 12.08
N ALA A 9 1.60 2.02 12.45
CA ALA A 9 1.25 0.67 12.87
C ALA A 9 1.03 -0.30 11.69
N ASP A 10 0.73 0.21 10.49
CA ASP A 10 0.27 -0.61 9.36
C ASP A 10 0.85 -0.23 7.98
N PHE A 11 1.75 0.74 7.86
CA PHE A 11 2.21 1.34 6.59
C PHE A 11 2.99 0.45 5.60
N LYS A 12 3.21 -0.83 5.89
CA LYS A 12 4.02 -1.74 5.05
C LYS A 12 3.36 -3.08 4.84
N SER A 13 3.68 -3.76 3.75
CA SER A 13 3.20 -5.10 3.38
C SER A 13 3.58 -6.17 4.39
N SER A 14 4.74 -6.02 5.04
CA SER A 14 5.25 -6.94 6.03
C SER A 14 4.53 -6.81 7.38
N LYS A 15 4.91 -7.68 8.32
CA LYS A 15 4.56 -7.48 9.74
C LYS A 15 5.29 -6.25 10.29
N PRO A 16 4.72 -5.54 11.28
CA PRO A 16 5.36 -4.35 11.85
C PRO A 16 6.82 -4.55 12.28
N SER A 17 7.18 -5.75 12.75
CA SER A 17 8.52 -6.11 13.22
C SER A 17 9.57 -6.37 12.14
N ASN A 18 9.17 -6.49 10.86
CA ASN A 18 10.05 -6.95 9.78
C ASN A 18 10.25 -5.85 8.74
N ASP A 19 11.39 -5.84 8.06
CA ASP A 19 11.54 -5.03 6.86
C ASP A 19 10.59 -5.51 5.75
N THR A 20 10.34 -4.64 4.78
CA THR A 20 9.56 -4.97 3.58
C THR A 20 10.32 -5.99 2.74
N ASP A 21 9.66 -7.08 2.34
CA ASP A 21 10.23 -8.11 1.47
C ASP A 21 9.28 -8.38 0.30
N VAL A 22 9.84 -8.68 -0.87
CA VAL A 22 9.07 -9.00 -2.08
C VAL A 22 8.11 -10.19 -1.92
N ARG A 23 8.32 -11.04 -0.90
CA ARG A 23 7.49 -12.21 -0.58
C ARG A 23 6.37 -11.91 0.41
N ASP A 24 6.21 -10.66 0.85
CA ASP A 24 5.26 -10.30 1.91
C ASP A 24 3.82 -10.64 1.57
N GLN A 25 3.38 -10.35 0.33
CA GLN A 25 2.00 -10.55 -0.10
C GLN A 25 1.94 -11.30 -1.43
N THR A 26 1.18 -12.41 -1.44
CA THR A 26 0.74 -13.04 -2.70
C THR A 26 -0.36 -12.16 -3.32
N VAL A 27 -0.07 -11.60 -4.49
CA VAL A 27 -0.99 -10.79 -5.28
C VAL A 27 -1.94 -11.68 -6.08
N GLY A 28 -1.42 -12.78 -6.65
CA GLY A 28 -2.21 -13.71 -7.46
C GLY A 28 -1.37 -14.79 -8.12
N LEU A 29 -2.02 -15.56 -8.99
CA LEU A 29 -1.39 -16.52 -9.89
C LEU A 29 -1.60 -16.02 -11.32
N GLY A 30 -0.53 -15.98 -12.11
CA GLY A 30 -0.61 -15.63 -13.52
C GLY A 30 -1.60 -16.53 -14.27
N ASP A 31 -2.23 -15.96 -15.29
CA ASP A 31 -3.20 -16.61 -16.17
C ASP A 31 -2.76 -16.55 -17.65
N GLY A 32 -1.55 -16.03 -17.93
CA GLY A 32 -1.02 -15.82 -19.26
C GLY A 32 -1.66 -14.68 -20.06
N VAL A 33 -2.64 -13.95 -19.49
CA VAL A 33 -3.43 -12.94 -20.22
C VAL A 33 -3.50 -11.60 -19.48
N THR A 34 -3.75 -11.61 -18.17
CA THR A 34 -3.94 -10.43 -17.34
C THR A 34 -2.60 -9.76 -17.05
N LYS A 35 -2.46 -8.52 -17.50
CA LYS A 35 -1.27 -7.68 -17.25
C LYS A 35 -1.40 -6.76 -16.03
N THR A 36 -2.62 -6.52 -15.55
CA THR A 36 -2.88 -5.55 -14.50
C THR A 36 -3.36 -6.23 -13.23
N TRP A 37 -2.60 -6.06 -12.14
CA TRP A 37 -2.87 -6.75 -10.88
C TRP A 37 -2.97 -5.74 -9.72
N PRO A 38 -4.04 -5.76 -8.92
CA PRO A 38 -4.18 -4.83 -7.81
C PRO A 38 -3.26 -5.21 -6.64
N LEU A 39 -2.64 -4.21 -6.01
CA LEU A 39 -1.95 -4.42 -4.75
C LEU A 39 -2.96 -4.65 -3.63
N SER A 40 -2.65 -5.59 -2.74
CA SER A 40 -3.48 -5.86 -1.58
C SER A 40 -2.64 -6.35 -0.40
N LYS A 41 -3.12 -6.10 0.82
CA LYS A 41 -2.55 -6.63 2.06
C LYS A 41 -3.54 -7.56 2.73
N SER A 42 -3.10 -8.78 3.03
CA SER A 42 -3.91 -9.80 3.69
C SER A 42 -3.63 -9.82 5.19
N TYR A 43 -4.68 -9.63 5.99
CA TYR A 43 -4.67 -9.78 7.44
C TYR A 43 -5.27 -11.14 7.79
N ARG A 44 -4.61 -11.88 8.66
CA ARG A 44 -5.10 -13.15 9.19
C ARG A 44 -5.27 -13.05 10.69
N SER A 45 -6.44 -13.44 11.17
CA SER A 45 -6.76 -13.57 12.60
C SER A 45 -7.49 -14.89 12.81
N GLY A 46 -6.79 -15.87 13.38
CA GLY A 46 -7.28 -17.25 13.44
C GLY A 46 -7.62 -17.79 12.05
N LEU A 47 -8.87 -18.22 11.85
CA LEU A 47 -9.38 -18.70 10.56
C LEU A 47 -9.88 -17.59 9.63
N ALA A 48 -10.08 -16.37 10.14
CA ALA A 48 -10.56 -15.27 9.34
C ALA A 48 -9.41 -14.64 8.54
N ARG A 49 -9.69 -14.32 7.27
CA ARG A 49 -8.82 -13.54 6.39
C ARG A 49 -9.56 -12.31 5.90
N TYR A 50 -8.95 -11.14 6.08
CA TYR A 50 -9.41 -9.89 5.49
C TYR A 50 -8.35 -9.41 4.49
N THR A 51 -8.77 -9.08 3.27
CA THR A 51 -7.87 -8.56 2.25
C THR A 51 -8.20 -7.09 2.00
N ARG A 52 -7.25 -6.21 2.31
CA ARG A 52 -7.36 -4.76 2.09
C ARG A 52 -6.79 -4.41 0.72
N PRO A 53 -7.57 -3.81 -0.19
CA PRO A 53 -7.03 -3.20 -1.39
C PRO A 53 -6.11 -2.04 -1.03
N ILE A 54 -4.94 -1.96 -1.66
CA ILE A 54 -3.96 -0.90 -1.41
C ILE A 54 -4.00 0.04 -2.60
N LYS A 55 -4.55 1.25 -2.40
CA LYS A 55 -4.78 2.24 -3.48
C LYS A 55 -3.70 3.32 -3.57
N LYS A 56 -2.91 3.50 -2.50
CA LYS A 56 -1.89 4.56 -2.39
C LYS A 56 -0.54 3.97 -1.97
N PRO A 57 0.08 3.11 -2.81
CA PRO A 57 1.46 2.68 -2.55
C PRO A 57 2.41 3.88 -2.55
N VAL A 58 3.50 3.78 -1.79
CA VAL A 58 4.55 4.79 -1.73
C VAL A 58 5.48 4.61 -2.93
N LEU A 59 5.79 5.71 -3.62
CA LEU A 59 6.69 5.74 -4.77
C LEU A 59 8.06 5.14 -4.41
N GLY A 60 8.58 4.26 -5.28
CA GLY A 60 9.90 3.62 -5.10
C GLY A 60 9.96 2.55 -4.01
N SER A 61 8.85 2.21 -3.36
CA SER A 61 8.80 1.16 -2.34
C SER A 61 8.36 -0.21 -2.87
N VAL A 62 7.74 -0.25 -4.06
CA VAL A 62 7.09 -1.45 -4.58
C VAL A 62 8.13 -2.39 -5.18
N GLN A 63 8.22 -3.59 -4.62
CA GLN A 63 9.01 -4.71 -5.11
C GLN A 63 8.04 -5.78 -5.62
N VAL A 64 8.33 -6.38 -6.77
CA VAL A 64 7.49 -7.42 -7.39
C VAL A 64 8.36 -8.60 -7.80
N ALA A 65 7.88 -9.82 -7.58
CA ALA A 65 8.51 -11.03 -8.09
C ALA A 65 7.51 -11.93 -8.81
N LEU A 66 8.01 -12.69 -9.80
CA LEU A 66 7.29 -13.75 -10.49
C LEU A 66 8.00 -15.08 -10.24
N GLY A 67 7.30 -16.05 -9.64
CA GLY A 67 7.89 -17.36 -9.30
C GLY A 67 9.08 -17.27 -8.33
N GLY A 68 9.22 -16.15 -7.60
CA GLY A 68 10.34 -15.87 -6.70
C GLY A 68 11.46 -15.03 -7.32
N ASP A 69 11.45 -14.79 -8.64
CA ASP A 69 12.44 -13.97 -9.32
C ASP A 69 12.05 -12.49 -9.24
N LEU A 70 12.94 -11.67 -8.65
CA LEU A 70 12.73 -10.24 -8.49
C LEU A 70 12.71 -9.54 -9.86
N LEU A 71 11.68 -8.73 -10.09
CA LEU A 71 11.55 -7.93 -11.29
C LEU A 71 12.04 -6.50 -11.07
N GLN A 72 12.43 -5.87 -12.18
CA GLN A 72 12.82 -4.48 -12.25
C GLN A 72 11.67 -3.59 -12.76
N GLU A 73 11.28 -2.59 -11.97
CA GLU A 73 10.34 -1.52 -12.35
C GLU A 73 10.92 -0.70 -13.52
N GLY A 74 10.06 -0.28 -14.47
CA GLY A 74 10.45 0.41 -15.70
C GLY A 74 10.96 -0.49 -16.83
N LEU A 75 11.24 -1.77 -16.53
CA LEU A 75 11.65 -2.76 -17.53
C LEU A 75 10.63 -3.89 -17.68
N HIS A 76 10.22 -4.49 -16.56
CA HIS A 76 9.30 -5.64 -16.56
C HIS A 76 7.87 -5.25 -16.15
N PHE A 77 7.75 -4.20 -15.34
CA PHE A 77 6.46 -3.69 -14.87
C PHE A 77 6.55 -2.20 -14.55
N GLU A 78 5.39 -1.56 -14.48
CA GLU A 78 5.17 -0.20 -13.98
C GLU A 78 4.15 -0.25 -12.83
N VAL A 79 4.08 0.80 -12.02
CA VAL A 79 3.08 0.90 -10.93
C VAL A 79 2.13 2.08 -11.18
N ASP A 80 0.83 1.78 -11.23
CA ASP A 80 -0.22 2.79 -11.15
C ASP A 80 -0.38 3.24 -9.70
N PHE A 81 0.36 4.27 -9.30
CA PHE A 81 0.30 4.86 -7.95
C PHE A 81 -1.02 5.60 -7.66
N ALA A 82 -1.88 5.83 -8.65
CA ALA A 82 -3.18 6.45 -8.45
C ALA A 82 -4.23 5.43 -7.96
N HIS A 83 -4.18 4.21 -8.50
CA HIS A 83 -5.12 3.13 -8.22
C HIS A 83 -4.52 1.93 -7.46
N GLY A 84 -3.21 1.92 -7.24
CA GLY A 84 -2.47 0.86 -6.56
C GLY A 84 -2.49 -0.46 -7.32
N ARG A 85 -1.97 -0.45 -8.56
CA ARG A 85 -1.91 -1.62 -9.43
C ARG A 85 -0.51 -1.79 -10.02
N ILE A 86 -0.09 -3.04 -10.16
CA ILE A 86 1.07 -3.44 -10.94
C ILE A 86 0.61 -3.59 -12.40
N LEU A 87 1.39 -3.05 -13.33
CA LEU A 87 1.18 -3.10 -14.77
C LEU A 87 2.37 -3.84 -15.40
N PHE A 88 2.24 -5.13 -15.67
CA PHE A 88 3.30 -5.89 -16.32
C PHE A 88 3.38 -5.56 -17.82
N ASP A 89 4.61 -5.51 -18.34
CA ASP A 89 4.85 -5.37 -19.79
C ASP A 89 4.34 -6.60 -20.55
N HIS A 90 4.59 -7.79 -19.99
CA HIS A 90 4.07 -9.07 -20.45
C HIS A 90 3.20 -9.74 -19.38
N ALA A 91 2.11 -10.40 -19.79
CA ALA A 91 1.24 -11.08 -18.84
C ALA A 91 2.04 -12.21 -18.14
N PRO A 92 1.98 -12.32 -16.79
CA PRO A 92 2.60 -13.42 -16.08
C PRO A 92 2.09 -14.76 -16.58
N THR A 93 3.01 -15.70 -16.82
CA THR A 93 2.70 -17.05 -17.31
C THR A 93 1.70 -17.76 -16.40
N GLU A 94 0.82 -18.57 -16.99
CA GLU A 94 -0.17 -19.36 -16.26
C GLU A 94 0.45 -20.15 -15.10
N GLY A 95 -0.13 -20.02 -13.92
CA GLY A 95 0.32 -20.70 -12.69
C GLY A 95 1.54 -20.09 -12.01
N THR A 96 2.16 -19.05 -12.57
CA THR A 96 3.31 -18.37 -11.94
C THR A 96 2.83 -17.50 -10.79
N GLU A 97 3.40 -17.68 -9.60
CA GLU A 97 3.02 -16.87 -8.44
C GLU A 97 3.51 -15.43 -8.58
N ILE A 98 2.62 -14.48 -8.30
CA ILE A 98 2.91 -13.05 -8.28
C ILE A 98 2.97 -12.63 -6.80
N THR A 99 4.14 -12.18 -6.34
CA THR A 99 4.31 -11.62 -4.99
C THR A 99 4.77 -10.18 -5.04
N ALA A 100 4.44 -9.42 -3.99
CA ALA A 100 4.89 -8.05 -3.83
C ALA A 100 5.16 -7.66 -2.37
N GLY A 101 6.14 -6.77 -2.21
CA GLY A 101 6.42 -6.01 -1.00
C GLY A 101 6.30 -4.52 -1.29
N PHE A 102 5.74 -3.73 -0.38
CA PHE A 102 5.53 -2.29 -0.59
C PHE A 102 5.25 -1.55 0.72
N GLU A 103 5.50 -0.24 0.71
CA GLU A 103 4.91 0.70 1.67
C GLU A 103 3.66 1.34 1.08
N PHE A 104 2.74 1.79 1.95
CA PHE A 104 1.51 2.45 1.51
C PHE A 104 1.03 3.49 2.51
N ASP A 105 0.28 4.45 1.98
CA ASP A 105 -0.44 5.44 2.76
C ASP A 105 -1.93 5.09 2.85
N VAL A 106 -2.55 5.49 3.95
CA VAL A 106 -3.99 5.40 4.16
C VAL A 106 -4.63 6.70 3.67
N PRO A 107 -5.63 6.65 2.77
CA PRO A 107 -6.40 7.84 2.41
C PRO A 107 -7.28 8.23 3.61
N VAL A 108 -7.00 9.38 4.22
CA VAL A 108 -7.77 9.88 5.36
C VAL A 108 -8.35 11.27 5.10
N ARG A 109 -9.31 11.67 5.91
CA ARG A 109 -9.77 13.06 6.04
C ARG A 109 -9.80 13.44 7.52
N PHE A 110 -9.88 14.75 7.79
CA PHE A 110 -10.17 15.21 9.15
C PHE A 110 -11.57 14.74 9.57
N ASP A 111 -11.68 14.39 10.85
CA ASP A 111 -12.95 13.99 11.47
C ASP A 111 -13.79 15.20 11.93
N THR A 112 -13.33 16.42 11.64
CA THR A 112 -13.98 17.69 11.99
C THR A 112 -13.98 18.64 10.80
N ASP A 113 -15.00 19.48 10.74
CA ASP A 113 -15.16 20.54 9.75
C ASP A 113 -14.35 21.80 10.11
N GLU A 114 -13.91 21.92 11.38
CA GLU A 114 -13.15 23.06 11.89
C GLU A 114 -11.95 22.56 12.71
N ILE A 115 -10.75 23.07 12.38
CA ILE A 115 -9.53 22.83 13.17
C ILE A 115 -9.38 24.02 14.12
N GLN A 116 -9.55 23.80 15.42
CA GLN A 116 -9.26 24.83 16.42
C GLN A 116 -7.75 25.04 16.51
N THR A 117 -7.25 26.10 15.88
CA THR A 117 -5.86 26.52 16.00
C THR A 117 -5.75 27.55 17.14
N SER A 118 -5.16 27.18 18.28
CA SER A 118 -4.72 28.16 19.27
C SER A 118 -3.34 28.68 18.89
N VAL A 119 -3.20 30.01 18.75
CA VAL A 119 -1.90 30.67 18.57
C VAL A 119 -1.26 30.80 19.95
N GLU A 120 -0.77 29.69 20.51
CA GLU A 120 0.09 29.74 21.69
C GLU A 120 1.54 29.89 21.23
N ASN A 121 2.04 31.12 21.42
CA ASN A 121 3.42 31.59 21.37
C ASN A 121 4.42 30.86 20.46
N PHE A 122 4.97 31.70 19.58
CA PHE A 122 6.09 31.61 18.64
C PHE A 122 7.38 30.82 19.03
N GLN A 123 7.41 29.94 20.05
CA GLN A 123 8.62 29.17 20.40
C GLN A 123 8.45 27.68 20.79
N ALA A 124 7.25 27.10 20.87
CA ALA A 124 7.10 25.63 20.95
C ALA A 124 5.63 25.23 20.70
N GLY A 125 5.24 25.12 19.42
CA GLY A 125 3.88 24.73 19.05
C GLY A 125 3.60 23.27 19.40
N THR A 126 2.90 23.02 20.50
CA THR A 126 2.29 21.72 20.74
C THR A 126 1.18 21.55 19.72
N VAL A 127 1.25 20.51 18.88
CA VAL A 127 0.21 20.24 17.89
C VAL A 127 -1.05 19.76 18.63
N PRO A 128 -2.20 20.46 18.52
CA PRO A 128 -3.44 19.99 19.11
C PRO A 128 -3.81 18.62 18.51
N HIS A 129 -4.47 17.75 19.28
CA HIS A 129 -4.86 16.43 18.79
C HIS A 129 -5.77 16.57 17.56
N VAL A 130 -5.28 16.16 16.38
CA VAL A 130 -6.03 16.24 15.12
C VAL A 130 -6.55 14.84 14.75
N PRO A 131 -7.82 14.50 15.07
CA PRO A 131 -8.39 13.21 14.71
C PRO A 131 -8.55 13.08 13.18
N VAL A 132 -8.15 11.92 12.66
CA VAL A 132 -8.28 11.57 11.24
C VAL A 132 -9.05 10.26 11.09
N ILE A 133 -9.82 10.13 10.02
CA ILE A 133 -10.59 8.93 9.68
C ILE A 133 -10.28 8.45 8.27
N GLU A 134 -10.18 7.14 8.09
CA GLU A 134 -9.95 6.51 6.79
C GLU A 134 -11.17 6.66 5.87
N VAL A 135 -10.91 6.97 4.61
CA VAL A 135 -11.91 7.05 3.54
C VAL A 135 -11.77 5.81 2.65
N ARG A 136 -12.84 5.04 2.50
CA ARG A 136 -12.86 3.90 1.56
C ARG A 136 -12.95 4.41 0.12
N LEU A 137 -12.00 4.01 -0.73
CA LEU A 137 -11.89 4.37 -2.15
C LEU A 137 -12.26 3.20 -3.07
#